data_AF-A0A834I4B7-F1
#
_entry.id   AF-A0A834I4B7-F1
#
_cell.length_a   1.000
_cell.length_b   1.000
_cell.length_c   1.000
_cell.angle_alpha   90.00
_cell.angle_beta   90.00
_cell.angle_gamma   90.00
#
_symmetry.space_group_name_H-M   'P 1'
#
loop_
_entity.id
_entity.type
_entity.pdbx_description
1 polymer ?
#
loop_
_entity_poly.entity_id
_entity_poly.type
_entity_poly.pdbx_seq_one_letter_code
_entity_poly.pdbx_strand_id
1 'polypeptide(L)'
;MMSILEDAQSLIYYIFYILESMYPYQCSTCLKPYKNYSSCWRHMAYECGNKKNFQCLYCSRAVAQRYDMKKHVRSCHPDKCREFEEIYRTTYYRKIPREVPSS
;
A
#
# COMPACT_ATOMS: atom_id res chain seq x y z
N MET A 1 5.73 46.82 -9.51
CA MET A 1 4.54 46.07 -9.07
C MET A 1 4.76 44.62 -9.48
N MET A 2 5.66 43.93 -8.76
CA MET A 2 5.90 42.50 -8.95
C MET A 2 4.62 41.81 -8.51
N SER A 3 3.99 41.15 -9.48
CA SER A 3 2.59 40.74 -9.36
C SER A 3 2.46 39.57 -8.39
N ILE A 4 1.38 39.53 -7.62
CA ILE A 4 0.96 38.46 -6.71
C ILE A 4 1.09 37.03 -7.32
N LEU A 5 1.15 36.93 -8.66
CA LEU A 5 1.37 35.70 -9.41
C LEU A 5 2.80 35.13 -9.25
N GLU A 6 3.84 35.97 -9.14
CA GLU A 6 5.23 35.49 -8.95
C GLU A 6 5.43 34.87 -7.56
N ASP A 7 4.79 35.44 -6.54
CA ASP A 7 4.80 34.94 -5.16
C ASP A 7 4.06 33.59 -5.04
N ALA A 8 2.91 33.45 -5.72
CA ALA A 8 2.15 32.20 -5.75
C ALA A 8 2.88 31.10 -6.54
N GLN A 9 3.50 31.44 -7.68
CA GLN A 9 4.29 30.50 -8.47
C GLN A 9 5.49 29.96 -7.68
N SER A 10 6.17 30.83 -6.94
CA SER A 10 7.29 30.48 -6.05
C SER A 10 6.86 29.53 -4.92
N LEU A 11 5.71 29.82 -4.29
CA LEU A 11 5.16 28.97 -3.24
C LEU A 11 4.74 27.59 -3.77
N ILE A 12 4.12 27.52 -4.95
CA ILE A 12 3.75 26.25 -5.60
C ILE A 12 5.00 25.41 -5.88
N TYR A 13 6.05 26.02 -6.43
CA TYR A 13 7.32 25.34 -6.67
C TYR A 13 7.95 24.81 -5.38
N TYR A 14 7.95 25.62 -4.32
CA TYR A 14 8.47 25.21 -3.01
C TYR A 14 7.67 24.05 -2.40
N ILE A 15 6.34 24.10 -2.47
CA ILE A 15 5.46 23.01 -2.01
C ILE A 15 5.72 21.74 -2.83
N PHE A 16 5.81 21.84 -4.15
CA PHE A 16 6.10 20.71 -5.03
C PHE A 16 7.44 20.06 -4.67
N TYR A 17 8.50 20.84 -4.55
CA TYR A 17 9.83 20.36 -4.13
C TYR A 17 9.81 19.66 -2.77
N ILE A 18 9.11 20.22 -1.77
CA ILE A 18 8.97 19.58 -0.45
C ILE A 18 8.21 18.25 -0.58
N LEU A 19 7.11 18.22 -1.34
CA LEU A 19 6.29 17.02 -1.49
C LEU A 19 7.05 15.89 -2.19
N GLU A 20 7.79 16.19 -3.26
CA GLU A 20 8.67 15.22 -3.93
C GLU A 20 9.77 14.72 -2.99
N SER A 21 10.38 15.63 -2.22
CA SER A 21 11.44 15.26 -1.26
C SER A 21 10.92 14.40 -0.09
N MET A 22 9.72 14.69 0.40
CA MET A 22 9.12 13.98 1.55
C MET A 22 8.42 12.68 1.15
N TYR A 23 7.88 12.61 -0.07
CA TYR A 23 7.11 11.48 -0.58
C TYR A 23 7.50 11.12 -2.02
N PRO A 24 8.75 10.69 -2.26
CA PRO A 24 9.29 10.46 -3.60
C PRO A 24 8.71 9.22 -4.31
N TYR A 25 7.64 8.62 -3.80
CA TYR A 25 7.02 7.44 -4.41
C TYR A 25 5.53 7.63 -4.48
N GLN A 26 4.96 7.45 -5.67
CA GLN A 26 3.54 7.69 -5.90
C GLN A 26 2.88 6.49 -6.60
N CYS A 27 1.65 6.17 -6.21
CA CYS A 27 0.85 5.19 -6.92
C CYS A 27 0.42 5.77 -8.28
N SER A 28 0.76 5.11 -9.38
CA SER A 28 0.39 5.56 -10.74
C SER A 28 -1.12 5.52 -10.99
N THR A 29 -1.87 4.71 -10.25
CA THR A 29 -3.32 4.55 -10.43
C THR A 29 -4.15 5.53 -9.61
N CYS A 30 -3.82 5.71 -8.33
CA CYS A 30 -4.62 6.53 -7.41
C CYS A 30 -3.91 7.81 -6.93
N LEU A 31 -2.68 8.05 -7.40
CA LEU A 31 -1.85 9.21 -7.09
C LEU A 31 -1.53 9.41 -5.60
N LYS A 32 -1.77 8.39 -4.76
CA LYS A 32 -1.44 8.46 -3.34
C LYS A 32 0.08 8.50 -3.13
N PRO A 33 0.61 9.46 -2.36
CA PRO A 33 2.04 9.60 -2.11
C PRO A 33 2.53 8.73 -0.93
N TYR A 34 3.80 8.32 -0.99
CA TYR A 34 4.46 7.44 -0.02
C TYR A 34 5.90 7.88 0.23
N LYS A 35 6.33 7.76 1.49
CA LYS A 35 7.71 8.05 1.91
C LYS A 35 8.73 7.00 1.46
N ASN A 36 8.27 5.77 1.18
CA ASN A 36 9.14 4.63 0.94
C ASN A 36 8.61 3.78 -0.23
N TYR A 37 9.54 3.34 -1.09
CA TYR A 37 9.28 2.46 -2.22
C TYR A 37 8.45 1.23 -1.84
N SER A 38 8.86 0.50 -0.79
CA SER A 38 8.20 -0.73 -0.36
C SER A 38 6.74 -0.53 0.04
N SER A 39 6.41 0.64 0.62
CA SER A 39 5.05 1.00 0.99
C SER A 39 4.19 1.29 -0.25
N CYS A 40 4.73 2.04 -1.21
CA CYS A 40 4.07 2.31 -2.48
C CYS A 40 3.85 1.03 -3.29
N TRP A 41 4.88 0.20 -3.42
CA TRP A 41 4.82 -1.07 -4.11
C TRP A 41 3.78 -2.01 -3.49
N ARG A 42 3.78 -2.17 -2.15
CA ARG A 42 2.79 -2.98 -1.45
C ARG A 42 1.38 -2.48 -1.71
N HIS A 43 1.19 -1.15 -1.67
CA HIS A 43 -0.10 -0.55 -1.96
C HIS A 43 -0.59 -0.92 -3.36
N MET A 44 0.24 -0.70 -4.39
CA MET A 44 -0.13 -1.02 -5.77
C MET A 44 -0.42 -2.50 -5.97
N ALA A 45 0.41 -3.37 -5.40
CA ALA A 45 0.27 -4.81 -5.52
C ALA A 45 -1.01 -5.34 -4.85
N TYR A 46 -1.37 -4.83 -3.66
CA TYR A 46 -2.36 -5.49 -2.81
C TYR A 46 -3.56 -4.65 -2.34
N GLU A 47 -3.48 -3.33 -2.38
CA GLU A 47 -4.46 -2.45 -1.73
C GLU A 47 -5.17 -1.52 -2.72
N CYS A 48 -4.47 -1.09 -3.77
CA CYS A 48 -4.99 -0.12 -4.73
C CYS A 48 -6.27 -0.65 -5.38
N GLY A 49 -7.32 0.18 -5.39
CA GLY A 49 -8.66 -0.21 -5.82
C GLY A 49 -9.45 -1.02 -4.78
N ASN A 50 -9.11 -0.92 -3.49
CA ASN A 50 -9.76 -1.65 -2.39
C ASN A 50 -9.70 -3.18 -2.55
N LYS A 51 -8.61 -3.68 -3.14
CA LYS A 51 -8.36 -5.12 -3.29
C LYS A 51 -8.28 -5.77 -1.91
N LYS A 52 -9.02 -6.88 -1.75
CA LYS A 52 -8.99 -7.72 -0.54
C LYS A 52 -8.51 -9.11 -0.90
N ASN A 53 -7.23 -9.18 -1.24
CA ASN A 53 -6.64 -10.39 -1.79
C ASN A 53 -6.56 -11.53 -0.77
N PHE A 54 -6.56 -11.25 0.54
CA PHE A 54 -6.37 -12.25 1.58
C PHE A 54 -7.73 -12.61 2.19
N GLN A 55 -8.24 -13.81 1.88
CA GLN A 55 -9.54 -14.32 2.33
C GLN A 55 -9.39 -15.35 3.47
N CYS A 56 -10.06 -15.14 4.60
CA CYS A 56 -10.02 -16.11 5.68
C CYS A 56 -10.59 -17.46 5.20
N LEU A 57 -9.91 -18.56 5.52
CA LEU A 57 -10.35 -19.90 5.14
C LEU A 57 -11.48 -20.42 6.05
N TYR A 58 -11.72 -19.73 7.16
CA TYR A 58 -12.62 -20.17 8.23
C TYR A 58 -13.85 -19.26 8.36
N CYS A 59 -13.89 -18.13 7.64
CA CYS A 59 -15.05 -17.24 7.58
C CYS A 59 -15.02 -16.33 6.34
N SER A 60 -16.07 -15.53 6.14
CA SER A 60 -16.20 -14.64 4.99
C SER A 60 -15.32 -13.37 5.04
N ARG A 61 -14.44 -13.22 6.05
CA ARG A 61 -13.61 -12.02 6.19
C ARG A 61 -12.50 -11.97 5.13
N ALA A 62 -12.43 -10.86 4.41
CA ALA A 62 -11.34 -10.54 3.47
C ALA A 62 -10.61 -9.26 3.89
N VAL A 63 -9.28 -9.23 3.75
CA VAL A 63 -8.43 -8.06 4.01
C VAL A 63 -7.36 -7.86 2.93
N ALA A 64 -6.79 -6.66 2.88
CA ALA A 64 -5.83 -6.28 1.85
C ALA A 64 -4.41 -6.80 2.12
N GLN A 65 -4.02 -7.01 3.39
CA GLN A 65 -2.67 -7.44 3.75
C GLN A 65 -2.64 -8.78 4.51
N ARG A 66 -1.59 -9.59 4.28
CA ARG A 66 -1.31 -10.82 5.04
C ARG A 66 -1.25 -10.59 6.55
N TYR A 67 -0.60 -9.50 6.97
CA TYR A 67 -0.40 -9.20 8.39
C TYR A 67 -1.74 -9.03 9.11
N ASP A 68 -2.69 -8.34 8.49
CA ASP A 68 -4.03 -8.15 9.04
C ASP A 68 -4.81 -9.47 9.09
N MET A 69 -4.64 -10.34 8.09
CA MET A 69 -5.25 -11.67 8.13
C MET A 69 -4.68 -12.54 9.25
N LYS A 70 -3.34 -12.52 9.44
CA LYS A 70 -2.69 -13.24 10.55
C LYS A 70 -3.23 -12.78 11.91
N LYS A 71 -3.40 -11.46 12.09
CA LYS A 71 -4.02 -10.90 13.30
C LYS A 71 -5.46 -11.40 13.48
N HIS A 72 -6.26 -11.32 12.43
CA HIS A 72 -7.64 -11.80 12.44
C HIS A 72 -7.74 -13.28 12.84
N VAL A 73 -6.93 -14.15 12.25
CA VAL A 73 -6.92 -15.58 12.60
C VAL A 73 -6.49 -15.77 14.06
N ARG A 74 -5.46 -15.05 14.53
CA ARG A 74 -5.04 -15.13 15.93
C ARG A 74 -6.14 -14.76 16.92
N SER A 75 -6.95 -13.75 16.61
CA SER A 75 -8.01 -13.29 17.51
C SER A 75 -9.33 -14.06 17.37
N CYS A 76 -9.70 -14.47 16.16
CA CYS A 76 -11.02 -15.05 15.87
C CYS A 76 -11.00 -16.57 15.66
N HIS A 77 -9.82 -17.13 15.36
CA HIS A 77 -9.60 -18.56 15.06
C HIS A 77 -8.29 -19.04 15.71
N PRO A 78 -8.13 -18.89 17.04
CA PRO A 78 -6.84 -19.12 17.73
C PRO A 78 -6.32 -20.55 17.55
N ASP A 79 -7.21 -21.53 17.46
CA ASP A 79 -6.94 -22.95 17.19
C ASP A 79 -6.39 -23.22 15.77
N LYS A 80 -6.59 -22.27 14.83
CA LYS A 80 -6.20 -22.41 13.43
C LYS A 80 -4.92 -21.68 13.03
N CYS A 81 -4.21 -21.08 13.99
CA CYS A 81 -3.04 -20.24 13.71
C CYS A 81 -1.89 -20.96 12.99
N ARG A 82 -1.57 -22.20 13.40
CA ARG A 82 -0.45 -22.97 12.81
C ARG A 82 -0.76 -23.39 11.37
N GLU A 83 -1.93 -23.99 11.18
CA GLU A 83 -2.45 -24.42 9.87
C GLU A 83 -2.53 -23.24 8.89
N PHE A 84 -3.03 -22.09 9.35
CA PHE A 84 -3.10 -20.88 8.53
C PHE A 84 -1.72 -20.44 7.98
N GLU A 85 -0.68 -20.44 8.82
CA GLU A 85 0.65 -19.97 8.41
C GLU A 85 1.29 -20.85 7.35
N GLU A 86 1.08 -22.16 7.42
CA GLU A 86 1.58 -23.13 6.45
C GLU A 86 0.91 -22.94 5.08
N ILE A 87 -0.42 -22.82 5.05
CA ILE A 87 -1.20 -22.65 3.82
C ILE A 87 -0.89 -21.29 3.15
N TYR A 88 -0.85 -20.21 3.93
CA TYR A 88 -0.64 -18.87 3.37
C TYR A 88 0.81 -18.61 2.92
N ARG A 89 1.80 -19.34 3.45
CA ARG A 89 3.20 -19.24 3.01
C ARG A 89 3.42 -19.83 1.61
N THR A 90 2.63 -20.80 1.19
CA THR A 90 2.83 -21.48 -0.11
C THR A 90 2.00 -20.87 -1.24
N THR A 91 0.85 -20.28 -0.92
CA THR A 91 -0.16 -19.83 -1.89
C THR A 91 -0.02 -18.36 -2.33
N TYR A 92 0.41 -17.45 -1.45
CA TYR A 92 0.35 -16.00 -1.70
C TYR A 92 1.65 -15.33 -2.16
N TYR A 93 2.83 -15.83 -1.79
CA TYR A 93 4.11 -15.20 -2.17
C TYR A 93 4.44 -15.31 -3.68
N ARG A 94 3.68 -16.10 -4.45
CA ARG A 94 3.98 -16.41 -5.86
C ARG A 94 3.27 -15.52 -6.89
N LYS A 95 2.29 -14.68 -6.50
CA LYS A 95 1.40 -13.96 -7.44
C LYS A 95 1.62 -12.44 -7.48
N ILE A 96 2.87 -11.98 -7.54
CA ILE A 96 3.17 -10.53 -7.47
C ILE A 96 3.48 -9.96 -8.85
N PRO A 97 2.74 -8.94 -9.33
CA PRO A 97 3.09 -8.21 -10.55
C PRO A 97 4.40 -7.44 -10.39
N ARG A 98 5.24 -7.45 -11.44
CA ARG A 98 6.53 -6.76 -11.52
C ARG A 98 6.40 -5.26 -11.84
N GLU A 99 5.35 -4.60 -11.37
CA GLU A 99 5.21 -3.16 -11.62
C GLU A 99 6.04 -2.38 -10.61
N VAL A 100 6.94 -1.56 -11.14
CA VAL A 100 7.90 -0.74 -10.41
C VAL A 100 7.25 0.61 -10.12
N PRO A 101 7.15 1.05 -8.84
CA PRO A 101 6.80 2.42 -8.50
C PRO A 101 7.72 3.40 -9.22
N SER A 102 7.14 4.35 -9.94
CA SER A 102 7.86 5.53 -10.43
C SER A 102 8.36 6.34 -9.23
N SER A 103 9.64 6.71 -9.28
CA SER A 103 10.27 7.77 -8.49
C SER A 103 9.79 9.13 -8.94
#